data_AF-A0AAV3AGF4-F1
#
_entry.id   AF-A0AAV3AGF4-F1
#
_cell.length_a   1.000
_cell.length_b   1.000
_cell.length_c   1.000
_cell.angle_alpha   90.00
_cell.angle_beta   90.00
_cell.angle_gamma   90.00
#
_symmetry.space_group_name_H-M   'P 1'
#
loop_
_entity.id
_entity.type
_entity.pdbx_description
1 polymer ?
#
loop_
_entity_poly.entity_id
_entity_poly.type
_entity_poly.pdbx_seq_one_letter_code
_entity_poly.pdbx_strand_id
1 'polypeptide(L)'
;MTKTSEYIVNVNTLQERNIFNIKIQFAVLVFLLGDSLLVPIAALDLHHLRKGGCPPVTKFPSSVKVNLNIGGQEAPTMSGDVRKRSISPWEYSYDVNNNRFPSMIAEAKCLHTGCLDAEGNVDINLNSVPIRQEILVIHREMNGCVPTFKLEKKMVTVGCTCVRPMVQEQ
;
A
#
# COMPACT_ATOMS: atom_id res chain seq x y z
N MET A 1 16.59 -24.35 -12.82
CA MET A 1 16.51 -23.13 -13.65
C MET A 1 15.98 -21.99 -12.80
N THR A 2 16.87 -21.24 -12.17
CA THR A 2 16.55 -20.04 -11.39
C THR A 2 16.29 -18.89 -12.35
N LYS A 3 15.03 -18.50 -12.52
CA LYS A 3 14.65 -17.36 -13.36
C LYS A 3 14.76 -16.09 -12.51
N THR A 4 15.92 -15.44 -12.57
CA THR A 4 16.14 -14.12 -11.98
C THR A 4 15.32 -13.12 -12.78
N SER A 5 14.19 -12.66 -12.25
CA SER A 5 13.40 -11.59 -12.88
C SER A 5 13.92 -10.26 -12.38
N GLU A 6 14.90 -9.70 -13.08
CA GLU A 6 15.31 -8.31 -12.92
C GLU A 6 14.21 -7.39 -13.45
N TYR A 7 13.64 -6.53 -12.61
CA TYR A 7 12.72 -5.50 -13.05
C TYR A 7 13.49 -4.20 -13.30
N ILE A 8 13.68 -3.86 -14.58
CA ILE A 8 14.27 -2.61 -15.05
C ILE A 8 13.19 -1.51 -15.06
N VAL A 9 13.47 -0.37 -14.43
CA VAL A 9 12.58 0.80 -14.40
C VAL A 9 13.10 1.85 -15.38
N ASN A 10 12.32 2.14 -16.44
CA ASN A 10 12.64 3.12 -17.48
C ASN A 10 11.79 4.39 -17.29
N VAL A 11 12.36 5.58 -17.52
CA VAL A 11 11.82 6.88 -17.06
C VAL A 11 11.43 7.74 -18.25
N ASN A 12 10.13 8.02 -18.42
CA ASN A 12 9.63 9.21 -19.11
C ASN A 12 8.22 9.59 -18.64
N THR A 13 8.06 10.89 -18.35
CA THR A 13 6.83 11.70 -18.18
C THR A 13 5.97 11.55 -16.90
N LEU A 14 5.98 12.60 -16.07
CA LEU A 14 5.09 12.88 -14.94
C LEU A 14 3.83 13.62 -15.44
N GLN A 15 2.63 13.17 -15.04
CA GLN A 15 1.37 13.85 -15.32
C GLN A 15 0.73 14.38 -14.01
N GLU A 16 1.00 15.64 -13.69
CA GLU A 16 0.31 16.44 -12.66
C GLU A 16 -0.85 17.25 -13.29
N ARG A 17 -2.08 16.69 -13.42
CA ARG A 17 -3.23 17.49 -13.93
C ARG A 17 -4.43 17.68 -12.98
N ASN A 18 -4.49 16.98 -11.85
CA ASN A 18 -5.73 16.96 -11.05
C ASN A 18 -5.66 17.66 -9.67
N ILE A 19 -4.48 18.13 -9.24
CA ILE A 19 -4.33 18.80 -7.93
C ILE A 19 -4.50 20.33 -8.04
N PHE A 20 -4.26 20.91 -9.22
CA PHE A 20 -4.31 22.37 -9.42
C PHE A 20 -5.74 22.93 -9.44
N ASN A 21 -6.69 22.19 -10.05
CA ASN A 21 -8.08 22.64 -10.17
C ASN A 21 -8.82 22.72 -8.82
N ILE A 22 -8.56 21.77 -7.92
CA ILE A 22 -9.21 21.75 -6.59
C ILE A 22 -8.71 22.91 -5.72
N LYS A 23 -7.41 23.23 -5.76
CA LYS A 23 -6.85 24.34 -4.98
C LYS A 23 -7.39 25.71 -5.40
N ILE A 24 -7.61 25.93 -6.71
CA ILE A 24 -8.18 27.18 -7.23
C ILE A 24 -9.62 27.36 -6.78
N GLN A 25 -10.43 26.30 -6.82
CA GLN A 25 -11.84 26.42 -6.48
C GLN A 25 -12.07 26.75 -5.00
N PHE A 26 -11.27 26.15 -4.10
CA PHE A 26 -11.31 26.45 -2.66
C PHE A 26 -10.87 27.89 -2.35
N ALA A 27 -9.85 28.41 -3.03
CA ALA A 27 -9.41 29.78 -2.84
C ALA A 27 -10.51 30.78 -3.25
N VAL A 28 -11.17 30.57 -4.39
CA VAL A 28 -12.26 31.44 -4.88
C VAL A 28 -13.47 31.40 -3.93
N LEU A 29 -13.82 30.24 -3.37
CA LEU A 29 -14.94 30.12 -2.42
C LEU A 29 -14.68 30.92 -1.12
N VAL A 30 -13.43 30.93 -0.65
CA VAL A 30 -13.01 31.69 0.54
C VAL A 30 -13.00 33.20 0.27
N PHE A 31 -12.64 33.65 -0.94
CA PHE A 31 -12.70 35.06 -1.31
C PHE A 31 -14.14 35.59 -1.50
N LEU A 32 -15.09 34.73 -1.91
CA LEU A 32 -16.48 35.14 -2.14
C LEU A 32 -17.35 35.15 -0.87
N LEU A 33 -16.95 34.44 0.18
CA LEU A 33 -17.65 34.41 1.47
C LEU A 33 -17.06 35.40 2.47
N GLY A 34 -16.67 36.59 1.99
CA GLY A 34 -15.93 37.61 2.74
C GLY A 34 -16.28 37.73 4.22
N ASP A 35 -15.44 37.11 5.07
CA ASP A 35 -15.47 37.31 6.51
C ASP A 35 -14.51 38.45 6.86
N SER A 36 -15.11 39.61 7.12
CA SER A 36 -14.45 40.70 7.83
C SER A 36 -14.43 40.38 9.33
N LEU A 37 -13.44 39.61 9.75
CA LEU A 37 -12.99 39.60 11.14
C LEU A 37 -11.55 40.10 11.17
N LEU A 38 -11.41 41.41 11.35
CA LEU A 38 -10.25 42.00 12.00
C LEU A 38 -10.22 41.44 13.42
N VAL A 39 -9.62 40.26 13.59
CA VAL A 39 -9.01 39.93 14.87
C VAL A 39 -7.71 40.73 14.90
N PRO A 40 -7.55 41.71 15.80
CA PRO A 40 -6.23 42.24 16.07
C PRO A 40 -5.40 41.06 16.60
N ILE A 41 -4.52 40.52 15.76
CA ILE A 41 -3.42 39.68 16.22
C ILE A 41 -2.45 40.63 16.93
N ALA A 42 -2.84 41.09 18.12
CA ALA A 42 -1.87 41.44 19.14
C ALA A 42 -1.08 40.15 19.38
N ALA A 43 0.09 40.12 18.76
CA ALA A 43 1.09 39.07 18.76
C ALA A 43 0.88 37.98 19.83
N LEU A 44 0.27 36.86 19.43
CA LEU A 44 0.78 35.59 19.94
C LEU A 44 2.16 35.47 19.32
N ASP A 45 3.18 35.78 20.10
CA ASP A 45 4.57 35.66 19.69
C ASP A 45 4.90 34.18 19.49
N LEU A 46 4.56 33.67 18.30
CA LEU A 46 4.89 32.35 17.82
C LEU A 46 6.33 32.31 17.26
N HIS A 47 7.21 33.25 17.64
CA HIS A 47 8.62 33.14 17.29
C HIS A 47 9.38 32.06 18.09
N HIS A 48 8.79 31.49 19.15
CA HIS A 48 9.45 30.43 19.94
C HIS A 48 9.25 28.99 19.45
N LEU A 49 8.31 28.72 18.52
CA LEU A 49 8.16 27.37 17.93
C LEU A 49 9.01 27.17 16.66
N ARG A 50 9.80 28.18 16.26
CA ARG A 50 10.72 28.12 15.10
C ARG A 50 12.17 27.74 15.47
N LYS A 51 12.38 27.00 16.57
CA LYS A 51 13.70 26.47 16.95
C LYS A 51 13.69 24.95 17.18
N GLY A 52 13.07 24.22 16.25
CA GLY A 52 13.30 22.78 16.04
C GLY A 52 14.05 22.52 14.73
N GLY A 53 15.02 23.37 14.39
CA GLY A 53 15.75 23.28 13.13
C GLY A 53 16.59 22.02 13.08
N CYS A 54 16.18 21.06 12.26
CA CYS A 54 16.96 19.87 11.96
C CYS A 54 18.33 20.27 11.40
N PRO A 55 19.45 19.81 12.00
CA PRO A 55 20.78 20.10 11.45
C PRO A 55 20.92 19.46 10.05
N PRO A 56 21.56 20.15 9.09
CA PRO A 56 21.79 19.61 7.76
C PRO A 56 22.60 18.31 7.85
N VAL A 57 22.12 17.26 7.17
CA VAL A 57 22.75 15.94 7.12
C VAL A 57 24.18 16.09 6.59
N THR A 58 25.16 15.98 7.48
CA THR A 58 26.58 16.06 7.11
C THR A 58 27.15 14.65 7.08
N LYS A 59 27.36 14.15 5.86
CA LYS A 59 27.99 12.88 5.46
C LYS A 59 27.22 11.57 5.73
N PHE A 60 26.80 10.93 4.64
CA PHE A 60 26.65 9.46 4.52
C PHE A 60 27.17 9.03 3.15
N PRO A 61 27.91 7.91 3.04
CA PRO A 61 27.46 6.93 2.07
C PRO A 61 27.65 5.48 2.54
N SER A 62 26.52 4.85 2.87
CA SER A 62 26.17 3.51 2.36
C SER A 62 24.73 3.54 1.84
N SER A 63 24.28 4.71 1.38
CA SER A 63 22.94 4.96 0.85
C SER A 63 22.90 4.56 -0.63
N VAL A 64 22.08 3.55 -0.94
CA VAL A 64 21.74 3.21 -2.33
C VAL A 64 20.68 4.20 -2.80
N LYS A 65 20.97 4.93 -3.87
CA LYS A 65 20.00 5.83 -4.51
C LYS A 65 18.97 4.97 -5.25
N VAL A 66 17.76 4.85 -4.70
CA VAL A 66 16.64 4.14 -5.33
C VAL A 66 15.75 5.14 -6.04
N ASN A 67 15.60 5.01 -7.36
CA ASN A 67 14.57 5.74 -8.11
C ASN A 67 13.26 4.96 -8.00
N LEU A 68 12.34 5.43 -7.17
CA LEU A 68 11.01 4.84 -6.99
C LEU A 68 10.07 5.36 -8.09
N ASN A 69 9.89 4.61 -9.16
CA ASN A 69 8.82 4.86 -10.13
C ASN A 69 7.71 3.82 -9.91
N ILE A 70 6.75 4.16 -9.06
CA ILE A 70 5.65 3.26 -8.68
C ILE A 70 4.52 3.46 -9.68
N GLY A 71 4.53 2.67 -10.75
CA GLY A 71 3.35 2.46 -11.58
C GLY A 71 2.48 1.38 -10.94
N GLY A 72 1.19 1.65 -10.72
CA GLY A 72 0.24 0.59 -10.40
C GLY A 72 0.07 -0.29 -11.63
N GLN A 73 0.45 -1.57 -11.56
CA GLN A 73 -0.12 -2.54 -12.50
C GLN A 73 -1.57 -2.71 -12.08
N GLU A 74 -2.50 -2.30 -12.95
CA GLU A 74 -3.90 -2.70 -12.79
C GLU A 74 -3.91 -4.21 -12.68
N ALA A 75 -4.48 -4.72 -11.58
CA ALA A 75 -4.63 -6.14 -11.38
C ALA A 75 -5.32 -6.74 -12.62
N PRO A 76 -4.86 -7.90 -13.15
CA PRO A 76 -5.47 -8.50 -14.33
C PRO A 76 -6.98 -8.56 -14.13
N THR A 77 -7.74 -7.87 -15.00
CA THR A 77 -9.20 -7.89 -14.98
C THR A 77 -9.69 -9.26 -15.43
N MET A 78 -9.64 -10.23 -14.52
CA MET A 78 -10.38 -11.48 -14.64
C MET A 78 -11.87 -11.15 -14.53
N SER A 79 -12.68 -11.65 -15.45
CA SER A 79 -14.12 -11.33 -15.53
C SER A 79 -14.84 -11.70 -14.23
N GLY A 80 -15.23 -10.71 -13.43
CA GLY A 80 -15.90 -10.87 -12.13
C GLY A 80 -14.97 -11.26 -10.98
N ASP A 81 -15.31 -10.82 -9.76
CA ASP A 81 -14.51 -10.98 -8.54
C ASP A 81 -14.15 -12.45 -8.25
N VAL A 82 -12.93 -12.86 -8.62
CA VAL A 82 -12.43 -14.26 -8.52
C VAL A 82 -12.57 -14.80 -7.11
N ARG A 83 -12.32 -13.95 -6.11
CA ARG A 83 -12.46 -14.25 -4.69
C ARG A 83 -13.82 -14.83 -4.31
N LYS A 84 -14.90 -14.35 -4.94
CA LYS A 84 -16.28 -14.78 -4.65
C LYS A 84 -16.71 -16.00 -5.46
N ARG A 85 -16.08 -16.23 -6.61
CA ARG A 85 -16.40 -17.34 -7.52
C ARG A 85 -15.47 -18.55 -7.36
N SER A 86 -14.45 -18.42 -6.52
CA SER A 86 -13.58 -19.52 -6.14
C SER A 86 -14.35 -20.54 -5.31
N ILE A 87 -14.09 -21.83 -5.52
CA ILE A 87 -14.55 -22.90 -4.63
C ILE A 87 -13.90 -22.84 -3.25
N SER A 88 -12.78 -22.13 -3.12
CA SER A 88 -12.17 -21.78 -1.82
C SER A 88 -12.22 -20.27 -1.68
N PRO A 89 -13.38 -19.66 -1.35
CA PRO A 89 -13.55 -18.22 -1.36
C PRO A 89 -12.81 -17.55 -0.21
N TRP A 90 -12.49 -16.27 -0.37
CA TRP A 90 -11.78 -15.49 0.65
C TRP A 90 -12.39 -14.10 0.84
N GLU A 91 -11.94 -13.39 1.86
CA GLU A 91 -12.14 -11.95 2.05
C GLU A 91 -10.80 -11.25 2.19
N TYR A 92 -10.74 -9.95 1.89
CA TYR A 92 -9.53 -9.16 2.12
C TYR A 92 -9.63 -8.43 3.46
N SER A 93 -8.59 -8.60 4.27
CA SER A 93 -8.27 -7.69 5.36
C SER A 93 -7.17 -6.74 4.91
N TYR A 94 -7.17 -5.49 5.38
CA TYR A 94 -6.21 -4.47 4.95
C TYR A 94 -5.23 -4.15 6.06
N ASP A 95 -3.95 -4.46 5.84
CA ASP A 95 -2.83 -4.04 6.67
C ASP A 95 -2.42 -2.62 6.25
N VAL A 96 -2.73 -1.63 7.10
CA VAL A 96 -2.44 -0.21 6.87
C VAL A 96 -1.32 0.26 7.79
N ASN A 97 -0.25 0.77 7.19
CA ASN A 97 0.88 1.39 7.87
C ASN A 97 1.37 2.62 7.07
N ASN A 98 1.12 3.81 7.59
CA ASN A 98 1.48 5.08 6.94
C ASN A 98 2.99 5.32 6.84
N ASN A 99 3.79 4.58 7.62
CA ASN A 99 5.25 4.63 7.59
C ASN A 99 5.84 3.53 6.70
N ARG A 100 5.03 2.89 5.85
CA ARG A 100 5.47 1.84 4.93
C ARG A 100 5.01 2.13 3.51
N PHE A 101 5.79 1.70 2.52
CA PHE A 101 5.37 1.60 1.14
C PHE A 101 5.33 0.12 0.68
N PRO A 102 4.21 -0.36 0.08
CA PRO A 102 2.91 0.31 0.01
C PRO A 102 2.28 0.48 1.40
N SER A 103 1.54 1.57 1.59
CA SER A 103 0.95 1.91 2.89
C SER A 103 -0.21 0.99 3.25
N MET A 104 -0.94 0.51 2.26
CA MET A 104 -2.02 -0.47 2.42
C MET A 104 -1.67 -1.75 1.65
N ILE A 105 -1.77 -2.89 2.34
CA ILE A 105 -1.60 -4.23 1.75
C ILE A 105 -2.86 -5.02 2.03
N ALA A 106 -3.47 -5.57 0.98
CA ALA A 106 -4.60 -6.49 1.11
C ALA A 106 -4.09 -7.91 1.41
N GLU A 107 -4.56 -8.51 2.50
CA GLU A 107 -4.30 -9.90 2.88
C GLU A 107 -5.57 -10.72 2.84
N ALA A 108 -5.57 -11.79 2.04
CA ALA A 108 -6.67 -12.71 1.90
C ALA A 108 -6.84 -13.61 3.14
N LYS A 109 -8.09 -13.85 3.52
CA LYS A 109 -8.52 -14.78 4.57
C LYS A 109 -9.55 -15.74 4.00
N CYS A 110 -9.28 -17.04 4.03
CA CYS A 110 -10.21 -18.04 3.54
C CYS A 110 -11.48 -18.03 4.39
N LEU A 111 -12.66 -18.08 3.76
CA LEU A 111 -13.95 -18.02 4.46
C LEU A 111 -14.31 -19.33 5.16
N HIS A 112 -13.84 -20.46 4.60
CA HIS A 112 -14.11 -21.79 5.11
C HIS A 112 -12.80 -22.56 5.29
N THR A 113 -12.81 -23.57 6.16
CA THR A 113 -11.72 -24.54 6.25
C THR A 113 -11.80 -25.58 5.13
N GLY A 114 -13.01 -25.94 4.69
CA GLY A 114 -13.28 -26.78 3.52
C GLY A 114 -13.46 -26.00 2.21
N CYS A 115 -13.76 -26.69 1.12
CA CYS A 115 -14.07 -26.06 -0.18
C CYS A 115 -15.57 -26.18 -0.48
N LEU A 116 -16.09 -25.35 -1.38
CA LEU A 116 -17.47 -25.39 -1.85
C LEU A 116 -17.63 -26.40 -2.99
N ASP A 117 -18.70 -27.20 -2.93
CA ASP A 117 -19.16 -28.03 -4.04
C ASP A 117 -19.97 -27.23 -5.07
N ALA A 118 -20.56 -27.91 -6.07
CA ALA A 118 -21.32 -27.26 -7.15
C ALA A 118 -22.63 -26.63 -6.65
N GLU A 119 -23.17 -27.15 -5.56
CA GLU A 119 -24.39 -26.70 -4.89
C GLU A 119 -24.11 -25.57 -3.88
N GLY A 120 -22.83 -25.32 -3.55
CA GLY A 120 -22.38 -24.30 -2.61
C GLY A 120 -22.30 -24.79 -1.16
N ASN A 121 -22.35 -26.09 -0.91
CA ASN A 121 -22.11 -26.66 0.42
C ASN A 121 -20.62 -26.84 0.67
N VAL A 122 -20.21 -26.83 1.94
CA VAL A 122 -18.82 -27.05 2.32
C VAL A 122 -18.51 -28.55 2.31
N ASP A 123 -17.66 -28.98 1.38
CA ASP A 123 -17.02 -30.30 1.38
C ASP A 123 -15.84 -30.32 2.35
N ILE A 124 -16.00 -31.06 3.44
CA ILE A 124 -15.01 -31.23 4.51
C ILE A 124 -13.86 -32.19 4.14
N ASN A 125 -13.97 -32.89 3.00
CA ASN A 125 -12.92 -33.78 2.51
C ASN A 125 -11.82 -33.02 1.74
N LEU A 126 -12.03 -31.72 1.51
CA LEU A 126 -11.09 -30.82 0.88
C LEU A 126 -10.71 -29.71 1.86
N ASN A 127 -9.58 -29.05 1.61
CA ASN A 127 -9.13 -27.94 2.44
C ASN A 127 -8.95 -26.66 1.63
N SER A 128 -9.53 -25.58 2.12
CA SER A 128 -9.20 -24.22 1.68
C SER A 128 -7.92 -23.77 2.38
N VAL A 129 -6.86 -23.53 1.61
CA VAL A 129 -5.55 -23.14 2.13
C VAL A 129 -5.08 -21.81 1.56
N PRO A 130 -4.43 -20.94 2.36
CA PRO A 130 -3.96 -19.64 1.92
C PRO A 130 -2.75 -19.77 0.97
N ILE A 131 -2.78 -19.05 -0.15
CA ILE A 131 -1.62 -18.86 -1.04
C ILE A 131 -0.83 -17.66 -0.54
N ARG A 132 0.45 -17.87 -0.24
CA ARG A 132 1.34 -16.82 0.29
C ARG A 132 2.38 -16.41 -0.73
N GLN A 133 2.69 -15.12 -0.78
CA GLN A 133 3.68 -14.50 -1.65
C GLN A 133 4.63 -13.63 -0.82
N GLU A 134 5.93 -13.74 -1.07
CA GLU A 134 6.91 -12.80 -0.52
C GLU A 134 6.91 -11.53 -1.39
N ILE A 135 6.77 -10.37 -0.74
CA ILE A 135 6.86 -9.05 -1.37
C ILE A 135 7.91 -8.20 -0.65
N LEU A 136 8.41 -7.18 -1.34
CA LEU A 136 9.29 -6.17 -0.75
C LEU A 136 8.45 -4.99 -0.25
N VAL A 137 8.74 -4.54 0.97
CA VAL A 137 8.16 -3.35 1.58
C VAL A 137 9.26 -2.40 2.03
N ILE A 138 9.01 -1.11 1.96
CA ILE A 138 9.96 -0.09 2.41
C ILE A 138 9.38 0.61 3.63
N HIS A 139 10.07 0.54 4.76
CA HIS A 139 9.70 1.25 5.98
C HIS A 139 10.45 2.58 6.06
N ARG A 140 9.72 3.64 6.42
CA ARG A 140 10.27 4.94 6.77
C ARG A 140 10.41 5.02 8.28
N GLU A 141 11.63 5.28 8.74
CA GLU A 141 11.98 5.45 10.15
C GLU A 141 12.52 6.88 10.36
N MET A 142 12.15 7.53 11.46
CA MET A 142 12.66 8.86 11.79
C MET A 142 13.84 8.72 12.76
N ASN A 143 15.05 9.01 12.27
CA ASN A 143 16.24 9.10 13.11
C ASN A 143 16.45 10.56 13.49
N GLY A 144 15.78 10.96 14.57
CA GLY A 144 15.61 12.37 14.94
C GLY A 144 14.87 13.11 13.84
N CYS A 145 15.58 13.97 13.13
CA CYS A 145 15.06 14.82 12.07
C CYS A 145 15.17 14.23 10.66
N VAL A 146 15.96 13.17 10.49
CA VAL A 146 16.31 12.63 9.18
C VAL A 146 15.46 11.39 8.91
N PRO A 147 14.66 11.36 7.82
CA PRO A 147 13.99 10.14 7.42
C PRO A 147 15.02 9.14 6.88
N THR A 148 14.95 7.92 7.38
CA THR A 148 15.70 6.77 6.89
C THR A 148 14.74 5.73 6.35
N PHE A 149 15.21 4.93 5.40
CA PHE A 149 14.39 3.93 4.73
C PHE A 149 15.04 2.56 4.85
N LYS A 150 14.23 1.57 5.22
CA LYS A 150 14.65 0.18 5.37
C LYS A 150 13.83 -0.70 4.43
N LEU A 151 14.52 -1.51 3.64
CA LEU A 151 13.90 -2.51 2.77
C LEU A 151 13.70 -3.81 3.56
N GLU A 152 12.50 -4.38 3.50
CA GLU A 152 12.14 -5.60 4.22
C GLU A 152 11.33 -6.54 3.32
N LYS A 153 11.42 -7.85 3.59
CA LYS A 153 10.58 -8.88 2.97
C LYS A 153 9.37 -9.15 3.85
N LYS A 154 8.16 -9.06 3.28
CA LYS A 154 6.91 -9.39 3.96
C LYS A 154 6.20 -10.53 3.23
N MET A 155 5.75 -11.53 3.98
CA MET A 155 4.84 -12.56 3.48
C MET A 155 3.41 -12.03 3.48
N VAL A 156 2.72 -12.13 2.34
CA VAL A 156 1.34 -11.66 2.13
C VAL A 156 0.50 -12.82 1.62
N THR A 157 -0.70 -12.99 2.17
CA THR A 157 -1.66 -13.95 1.62
C THR A 157 -2.43 -13.29 0.48
N VAL A 158 -2.29 -13.83 -0.74
CA VAL A 158 -2.87 -13.21 -1.96
C VAL A 158 -4.24 -13.75 -2.34
N GLY A 159 -4.56 -14.96 -1.88
CA GLY A 159 -5.81 -15.65 -2.12
C GLY A 159 -5.86 -17.00 -1.40
N CYS A 160 -6.86 -17.80 -1.71
CA CYS A 160 -6.99 -19.17 -1.22
C CYS A 160 -7.13 -20.14 -2.39
N THR A 161 -6.65 -21.37 -2.19
CA THR A 161 -6.83 -22.48 -3.13
C THR A 161 -7.43 -23.68 -2.42
N CYS A 162 -8.05 -24.56 -3.19
CA CYS A 162 -8.60 -25.82 -2.71
C CYS A 162 -7.59 -26.96 -2.93
N VAL A 163 -7.35 -27.77 -1.91
CA VAL A 163 -6.43 -28.92 -1.99
C VAL A 163 -7.05 -30.17 -1.41
N ARG A 164 -6.59 -31.33 -1.91
CA ARG A 164 -6.87 -32.62 -1.26
C ARG A 164 -5.96 -32.80 -0.04
N PRO A 165 -6.46 -33.38 1.06
CA PRO A 165 -5.67 -33.61 2.28
C PRO A 165 -4.51 -34.59 2.08
N MET A 166 -4.61 -35.50 1.09
CA MET A 166 -3.55 -36.42 0.72
C MET A 166 -3.26 -36.33 -0.78
N VAL A 167 -1.97 -36.33 -1.12
CA VAL A 167 -1.50 -36.42 -2.52
C VAL A 167 -1.68 -37.87 -2.97
N GLN A 168 -2.49 -38.09 -4.01
CA GLN A 168 -2.49 -39.35 -4.73
C GLN A 168 -1.49 -39.23 -5.88
N GLU A 169 -0.32 -39.84 -5.75
CA GLU A 169 0.53 -40.12 -6.92
C GLU A 169 -0.21 -41.14 -7.79
N GLN A 170 -0.35 -40.82 -9.08
CA GLN A 170 -0.87 -41.73 -10.10
C GLN A 170 0.28 -42.21 -10.97
#